data_AF-A0A7Y6FHJ7-F1
#
_entry.id   AF-A0A7Y6FHJ7-F1
#
_cell.length_a   1.000
_cell.length_b   1.000
_cell.length_c   1.000
_cell.angle_alpha   90.00
_cell.angle_beta   90.00
_cell.angle_gamma   90.00
#
_symmetry.space_group_name_H-M   'P 1'
#
loop_
_entity.id
_entity.type
_entity.pdbx_description
1 polymer ?
#
loop_
_entity_poly.entity_id
_entity_poly.type
_entity_poly.pdbx_seq_one_letter_code
_entity_poly.pdbx_strand_id
1 'polypeptide(L)'
;MRRSNEGSAVQPERGNFTPPSHAAASPAQAPEPEPTGGSTSPFSPRNWRVATRLNAILLIPVVVGLIMGGFQVKGSIDTWSEAQEAEKIARVVRAASDYGQALLNERDLTAQPLLSGDRDADIVEQSRATTDEARAAFDAAVKEMPAKPGLERRLKLFKNEEPKLPELRKAAYSQALDPVKTEEGYTQVQHQLMQFANELGLGTGNITSYGRTVYALELSKAAESLQRSIGMHLLVRPSKKPGTYDEQVKAFGSYNYLEQIALAEFNAGGTQADVDRLKQVMAGKAEEGAKQLKTAREQAEAAGQDFVAPPSIDGSVYDGMVQQIGRGQTPEELAEKGITPETWMAAATAKFEGYATVEKDLVDKAVKEAAEISSDAKSDAIVNGLIVVIALLAAFLLAGLMARQMSHSMRRLRTAAFSIAEQRLPTLVDQLSRTEPGRVDTRVQPIPINTQDEIGEVARAFDQVHREAVRLAAE
;
A
#
# COMPACT_ATOMS: atom_id res chain seq x y z
N MET A 1 21.70 46.02 -25.04
CA MET A 1 22.29 44.84 -25.70
C MET A 1 21.26 43.72 -25.73
N ARG A 2 21.05 43.13 -26.91
CA ARG A 2 19.95 42.22 -27.29
C ARG A 2 20.35 40.74 -27.14
N ARG A 3 19.27 39.94 -26.96
CA ARG A 3 19.05 38.48 -27.11
C ARG A 3 19.97 37.70 -28.05
N SER A 4 20.19 36.43 -27.73
CA SER A 4 20.62 35.37 -28.65
C SER A 4 19.43 34.50 -29.10
N ASN A 5 19.35 34.32 -30.41
CA ASN A 5 18.28 33.75 -31.23
C ASN A 5 18.44 32.24 -31.49
N GLU A 6 17.32 31.62 -31.90
CA GLU A 6 17.23 30.40 -32.68
C GLU A 6 17.90 30.50 -34.06
N GLY A 7 18.29 29.33 -34.61
CA GLY A 7 18.15 29.00 -36.02
C GLY A 7 19.22 29.46 -37.00
N SER A 8 19.89 28.50 -37.66
CA SER A 8 20.27 28.58 -39.07
C SER A 8 20.49 27.18 -39.65
N ALA A 9 19.97 27.00 -40.85
CA ALA A 9 19.82 25.74 -41.57
C ALA A 9 20.58 25.79 -42.92
N VAL A 10 20.76 24.60 -43.51
CA VAL A 10 20.98 24.30 -44.95
C VAL A 10 22.40 24.66 -45.50
N GLN A 11 23.18 23.72 -46.04
CA GLN A 11 23.16 23.35 -47.48
C GLN A 11 23.95 22.05 -47.83
N PRO A 12 23.71 21.50 -49.05
CA PRO A 12 23.90 20.09 -49.43
C PRO A 12 25.22 19.83 -50.15
N GLU A 13 25.65 18.56 -50.20
CA GLU A 13 26.69 18.12 -51.14
C GLU A 13 26.13 17.28 -52.30
N ARG A 14 26.48 17.72 -53.51
CA ARG A 14 26.33 17.08 -54.83
C ARG A 14 27.25 15.84 -54.87
N GLY A 15 26.89 14.70 -55.45
CA GLY A 15 26.48 14.50 -56.83
C GLY A 15 27.68 13.98 -57.65
N ASN A 16 27.84 12.65 -57.74
CA ASN A 16 28.75 12.05 -58.71
C ASN A 16 27.91 11.37 -59.81
N PHE A 17 28.04 11.90 -61.03
CA PHE A 17 27.39 11.46 -62.26
C PHE A 17 28.34 10.49 -62.97
N THR A 18 27.86 9.34 -63.44
CA THR A 18 28.58 8.50 -64.41
C THR A 18 27.54 7.93 -65.40
N PRO A 19 27.80 7.97 -66.72
CA PRO A 19 26.78 8.01 -67.77
C PRO A 19 26.19 6.63 -68.12
N PRO A 20 25.05 6.56 -68.86
CA PRO A 20 24.38 5.30 -69.15
C PRO A 20 25.13 4.50 -70.22
N SER A 21 25.41 3.23 -69.97
CA SER A 21 25.88 2.30 -70.98
C SER A 21 24.69 1.68 -71.72
N HIS A 22 24.77 1.76 -73.05
CA HIS A 22 23.85 1.18 -74.01
C HIS A 22 23.70 -0.34 -73.86
N ALA A 23 22.49 -0.80 -74.16
CA ALA A 23 22.06 -2.19 -74.20
C ALA A 23 22.98 -3.09 -75.04
N ALA A 24 23.42 -4.19 -74.44
CA ALA A 24 23.71 -5.43 -75.16
C ALA A 24 22.57 -6.40 -74.86
N ALA A 25 21.76 -6.68 -75.88
CA ALA A 25 20.74 -7.71 -75.84
C ALA A 25 21.39 -9.10 -75.83
N SER A 26 20.96 -9.98 -74.92
CA SER A 26 21.06 -11.46 -74.98
C SER A 26 20.38 -12.06 -73.75
N PRO A 27 19.88 -13.31 -73.80
CA PRO A 27 18.98 -13.91 -74.78
C PRO A 27 17.67 -14.36 -74.06
N ALA A 28 16.80 -15.08 -74.79
CA ALA A 28 15.46 -15.48 -74.41
C ALA A 28 15.24 -16.00 -72.97
N GLN A 29 14.07 -15.64 -72.45
CA GLN A 29 13.45 -16.08 -71.21
C GLN A 29 13.41 -17.61 -71.12
N ALA A 30 14.20 -18.18 -70.20
CA ALA A 30 13.99 -19.54 -69.72
C ALA A 30 12.80 -19.54 -68.74
N PRO A 31 11.91 -20.54 -68.77
CA PRO A 31 10.79 -20.59 -67.85
C PRO A 31 11.29 -20.64 -66.40
N GLU A 32 10.68 -19.82 -65.53
CA GLU A 32 10.89 -19.90 -64.09
C GLU A 32 10.66 -21.35 -63.61
N PRO A 33 11.60 -21.95 -62.87
CA PRO A 33 11.31 -23.19 -62.18
C PRO A 33 10.27 -22.91 -61.11
N GLU A 34 9.17 -23.67 -61.13
CA GLU A 34 8.16 -23.67 -60.06
C GLU A 34 8.84 -23.77 -58.69
N PRO A 35 8.30 -23.10 -57.64
CA PRO A 35 8.88 -23.18 -56.31
C PRO A 35 8.83 -24.62 -55.81
N THR A 36 9.97 -25.29 -55.89
CA THR A 36 10.18 -26.64 -55.38
C THR A 36 10.41 -26.56 -53.87
N GLY A 37 9.63 -27.34 -53.12
CA GLY A 37 9.98 -27.74 -51.75
C GLY A 37 9.62 -26.73 -50.65
N GLY A 38 8.33 -26.52 -50.42
CA GLY A 38 7.89 -26.03 -49.11
C GLY A 38 8.34 -27.00 -48.01
N SER A 39 9.07 -26.47 -47.01
CA SER A 39 9.47 -27.17 -45.78
C SER A 39 8.37 -28.12 -45.28
N THR A 40 8.62 -29.42 -45.36
CA THR A 40 7.77 -30.50 -44.82
C THR A 40 7.99 -30.62 -43.31
N SER A 41 7.87 -29.50 -42.60
CA SER A 41 7.82 -29.56 -41.14
C SER A 41 6.50 -30.22 -40.71
N PRO A 42 6.52 -31.22 -39.82
CA PRO A 42 5.31 -31.83 -39.27
C PRO A 42 4.45 -30.81 -38.48
N PHE A 43 4.99 -29.62 -38.19
CA PHE A 43 4.29 -28.52 -37.53
C PHE A 43 3.62 -27.53 -38.51
N SER A 44 3.68 -27.76 -39.83
CA SER A 44 3.00 -26.89 -40.80
C SER A 44 1.47 -27.02 -40.70
N PRO A 45 0.73 -25.93 -40.40
CA PRO A 45 -0.74 -25.94 -40.26
C PRO A 45 -1.48 -26.42 -41.51
N ARG A 46 -0.81 -26.41 -42.67
CA ARG A 46 -1.34 -26.88 -43.96
C ARG A 46 -1.51 -28.40 -44.03
N ASN A 47 -0.72 -29.17 -43.27
CA ASN A 47 -0.73 -30.63 -43.31
C ASN A 47 -1.59 -31.27 -42.21
N TRP A 48 -2.28 -30.46 -41.41
CA TRP A 48 -3.10 -30.95 -40.31
C TRP A 48 -4.41 -31.55 -40.83
N ARG A 49 -4.84 -32.66 -40.21
CA ARG A 49 -6.20 -33.19 -40.41
C ARG A 49 -7.21 -32.08 -40.08
N VAL A 50 -8.25 -31.95 -40.89
CA VAL A 50 -9.29 -30.90 -40.77
C VAL A 50 -9.84 -30.77 -39.34
N ALA A 51 -10.09 -31.90 -38.65
CA ALA A 51 -10.56 -31.92 -37.27
C ALA A 51 -9.55 -31.32 -36.27
N THR A 52 -8.24 -31.54 -36.45
CA THR A 52 -7.20 -30.97 -35.58
C THR A 52 -7.11 -29.46 -35.78
N ARG A 53 -7.20 -29.00 -37.04
CA ARG A 53 -7.18 -27.57 -37.38
C ARG A 53 -8.40 -26.83 -36.81
N LEU A 54 -9.59 -27.41 -36.92
CA LEU A 54 -10.82 -26.85 -36.32
C LEU A 54 -10.73 -26.77 -34.79
N ASN A 55 -10.28 -27.85 -34.13
CA ASN A 55 -10.10 -27.84 -32.67
C ASN A 55 -9.08 -26.79 -32.22
N ALA A 56 -7.98 -26.61 -32.96
CA ALA A 56 -6.99 -25.59 -32.67
C ALA A 56 -7.58 -24.17 -32.77
N ILE A 57 -8.40 -23.89 -33.79
CA ILE A 57 -9.06 -22.59 -33.96
C ILE A 57 -10.05 -22.32 -32.82
N LEU A 58 -10.84 -23.33 -32.41
CA LEU A 58 -11.78 -23.22 -31.29
C LEU A 58 -11.09 -23.00 -29.93
N LEU A 59 -9.84 -23.44 -29.77
CA LEU A 59 -9.08 -23.25 -28.54
C LEU A 59 -8.46 -21.85 -28.41
N ILE A 60 -8.25 -21.11 -29.50
CA ILE A 60 -7.59 -19.79 -29.45
C ILE A 60 -8.30 -18.82 -28.49
N PRO A 61 -9.64 -18.61 -28.55
CA PRO A 61 -10.33 -17.71 -27.63
C PRO A 61 -10.23 -18.16 -26.16
N VAL A 62 -10.22 -19.47 -25.91
CA VAL A 62 -10.06 -20.02 -24.55
C VAL A 62 -8.67 -19.70 -24.00
N VAL A 63 -7.63 -19.86 -24.82
CA VAL A 63 -6.24 -19.52 -24.45
C VAL A 63 -6.10 -18.02 -24.18
N VAL A 64 -6.66 -17.16 -25.03
CA VAL A 64 -6.66 -15.70 -24.80
C VAL A 64 -7.39 -15.35 -23.50
N GLY A 65 -8.57 -15.94 -23.27
CA GLY A 65 -9.31 -15.77 -22.04
C GLY A 65 -8.54 -16.22 -20.80
N LEU A 66 -7.78 -17.33 -20.90
CA LEU A 66 -6.94 -17.82 -19.81
C LEU A 66 -5.82 -16.82 -19.48
N ILE A 67 -5.14 -16.29 -20.50
CA ILE A 67 -4.09 -15.29 -20.31
C ILE A 67 -4.65 -14.01 -19.68
N MET A 68 -5.75 -13.47 -20.21
CA MET A 68 -6.37 -12.25 -19.68
C MET A 68 -6.92 -12.46 -18.26
N GLY A 69 -7.59 -13.59 -18.01
CA GLY A 69 -8.04 -13.98 -16.68
C GLY A 69 -6.88 -14.11 -15.71
N GLY A 70 -5.77 -14.69 -16.14
CA GLY A 70 -4.53 -14.77 -15.37
C GLY A 70 -3.99 -13.40 -14.97
N PHE A 71 -3.95 -12.43 -15.89
CA PHE A 71 -3.54 -11.06 -15.57
C PHE A 71 -4.49 -10.36 -14.60
N GLN A 72 -5.80 -10.56 -14.74
CA GLN A 72 -6.80 -9.96 -13.84
C GLN A 72 -6.68 -10.50 -12.40
N VAL A 73 -6.49 -11.81 -12.26
CA VAL A 73 -6.31 -12.46 -10.96
C VAL A 73 -4.98 -12.02 -10.34
N LYS A 74 -3.90 -11.98 -11.14
CA LYS A 74 -2.61 -11.48 -10.68
C LYS A 74 -2.72 -10.04 -10.15
N GLY A 75 -3.35 -9.15 -10.90
CA GLY A 75 -3.55 -7.75 -10.47
C GLY A 75 -4.31 -7.67 -9.15
N SER A 76 -5.38 -8.47 -9.00
CA SER A 76 -6.15 -8.50 -7.74
C SER A 76 -5.34 -9.02 -6.55
N ILE A 77 -4.48 -10.03 -6.77
CA ILE A 77 -3.56 -10.56 -5.75
C ILE A 77 -2.49 -9.54 -5.38
N ASP A 78 -1.91 -8.87 -6.37
CA ASP A 78 -0.88 -7.85 -6.15
C ASP A 78 -1.48 -6.68 -5.32
N THR A 79 -2.69 -6.20 -5.64
CA THR A 79 -3.41 -5.19 -4.84
C THR A 79 -3.70 -5.66 -3.42
N TRP A 80 -4.13 -6.92 -3.24
CA TRP A 80 -4.34 -7.48 -1.90
C TRP A 80 -3.05 -7.52 -1.08
N SER A 81 -1.93 -7.93 -1.69
CA SER A 81 -0.62 -7.95 -1.05
C SER A 81 -0.19 -6.55 -0.62
N GLU A 82 -0.31 -5.55 -1.50
CA GLU A 82 0.01 -4.16 -1.20
C GLU A 82 -0.84 -3.60 -0.05
N ALA A 83 -2.13 -3.91 -0.03
CA ALA A 83 -3.04 -3.49 1.03
C ALA A 83 -2.71 -4.15 2.38
N GLN A 84 -2.36 -5.44 2.39
CA GLN A 84 -1.90 -6.13 3.60
C GLN A 84 -0.59 -5.53 4.13
N GLU A 85 0.35 -5.18 3.25
CA GLU A 85 1.57 -4.49 3.66
C GLU A 85 1.27 -3.13 4.28
N ALA A 86 0.36 -2.35 3.70
CA ALA A 86 -0.05 -1.06 4.25
C ALA A 86 -0.64 -1.20 5.66
N GLU A 87 -1.47 -2.22 5.90
CA GLU A 87 -2.01 -2.53 7.22
C GLU A 87 -0.90 -2.86 8.23
N LYS A 88 0.06 -3.71 7.84
CA LYS A 88 1.21 -4.06 8.68
C LYS A 88 2.06 -2.84 9.02
N ILE A 89 2.29 -1.95 8.04
CA ILE A 89 3.00 -0.69 8.26
C ILE A 89 2.26 0.18 9.27
N ALA A 90 0.95 0.38 9.10
CA ALA A 90 0.17 1.18 10.04
C ALA A 90 0.22 0.63 11.47
N ARG A 91 0.22 -0.70 11.64
CA ARG A 91 0.39 -1.34 12.96
C ARG A 91 1.77 -1.10 13.57
N VAL A 92 2.84 -1.14 12.78
CA VAL A 92 4.20 -0.80 13.24
C VAL A 92 4.29 0.66 13.66
N VAL A 93 3.70 1.57 12.87
CA VAL A 93 3.65 3.00 13.20
C VAL A 93 2.91 3.24 14.51
N ARG A 94 1.78 2.57 14.73
CA ARG A 94 1.06 2.66 16.00
C ARG A 94 1.90 2.21 17.18
N ALA A 95 2.52 1.04 17.07
CA ALA A 95 3.37 0.53 18.15
C ALA A 95 4.59 1.44 18.40
N ALA A 96 5.13 2.09 17.36
CA ALA A 96 6.20 3.07 17.49
C ALA A 96 5.75 4.35 18.20
N SER A 97 4.55 4.86 17.86
CA SER A 97 3.92 6.02 18.52
C SER A 97 3.63 5.74 20.00
N ASP A 98 3.06 4.58 20.31
CA ASP A 98 2.80 4.13 21.70
C ASP A 98 4.11 4.02 22.50
N TYR A 99 5.15 3.43 21.92
CA TYR A 99 6.46 3.32 22.57
C TYR A 99 7.14 4.69 22.73
N GLY A 100 7.07 5.54 21.71
CA GLY A 100 7.57 6.91 21.79
C GLY A 100 6.89 7.69 22.91
N GLN A 101 5.58 7.57 23.04
CA GLN A 101 4.82 8.18 24.14
C GLN A 101 5.22 7.64 25.51
N ALA A 102 5.40 6.32 25.64
CA ALA A 102 5.83 5.71 26.89
C ALA A 102 7.22 6.23 27.31
N LEU A 103 8.17 6.38 26.38
CA LEU A 103 9.47 6.99 26.65
C LEU A 103 9.38 8.45 27.14
N LEU A 104 8.51 9.25 26.51
CA LEU A 104 8.27 10.63 26.92
C LEU A 104 7.67 10.69 28.33
N ASN A 105 6.66 9.86 28.62
CA ASN A 105 6.07 9.77 29.95
C ASN A 105 7.05 9.23 30.99
N GLU A 106 7.88 8.23 30.66
CA GLU A 106 8.91 7.75 31.57
C GLU A 106 9.88 8.84 31.94
N ARG A 107 10.39 9.61 30.97
CA ARG A 107 11.26 10.74 31.30
C ARG A 107 10.53 11.75 32.18
N ASP A 108 9.36 12.21 31.74
CA ASP A 108 8.72 13.38 32.31
C ASP A 108 8.15 13.10 33.72
N LEU A 109 7.49 11.95 33.90
CA LEU A 109 6.86 11.58 35.18
C LEU A 109 7.90 11.19 36.24
N THR A 110 9.07 10.69 35.82
CA THR A 110 10.16 10.34 36.73
C THR A 110 11.11 11.50 37.02
N ALA A 111 10.96 12.64 36.32
CA ALA A 111 11.82 13.79 36.50
C ALA A 111 11.86 14.26 37.96
N GLN A 112 10.71 14.55 38.57
CA GLN A 112 10.64 15.06 39.94
C GLN A 112 11.33 14.15 40.96
N PRO A 113 10.96 12.85 41.12
CA PRO A 113 11.60 11.98 42.10
C PRO A 113 13.10 11.79 41.82
N LEU A 114 13.51 11.61 40.55
CA LEU A 114 14.92 11.41 40.21
C LEU A 114 15.77 12.68 40.46
N LEU A 115 15.21 13.87 40.22
CA LEU A 115 15.87 15.15 40.51
C LEU A 115 16.04 15.37 42.02
N SER A 116 15.05 14.95 42.81
CA SER A 116 15.06 14.98 44.26
C SER A 116 15.92 13.86 44.89
N GLY A 117 16.44 12.93 44.08
CA GLY A 117 17.30 11.83 44.52
C GLY A 117 16.55 10.56 44.98
N ASP A 118 15.22 10.54 44.85
CA ASP A 118 14.39 9.38 45.14
C ASP A 118 14.33 8.47 43.90
N ARG A 119 15.21 7.47 43.85
CA ARG A 119 15.30 6.54 42.72
C ARG A 119 14.37 5.34 42.83
N ASP A 120 13.82 5.12 44.02
CA ASP A 120 13.02 3.95 44.37
C ASP A 120 11.52 4.28 44.44
N ALA A 121 11.12 5.52 44.12
CA ALA A 121 9.73 5.93 44.01
C ALA A 121 8.95 5.02 43.04
N ASP A 122 7.76 4.55 43.46
CA ASP A 122 6.92 3.62 42.69
C ASP A 122 6.68 4.06 41.24
N ILE A 123 6.53 5.38 41.01
CA ILE A 123 6.31 5.94 39.67
C ILE A 123 7.49 5.66 38.73
N VAL A 124 8.72 5.57 39.24
CA VAL A 124 9.92 5.24 38.45
C VAL A 124 9.85 3.83 37.93
N GLU A 125 9.48 2.87 38.78
CA GLU A 125 9.31 1.48 38.38
C GLU A 125 8.13 1.31 37.42
N GLN A 126 6.97 1.89 37.75
CA GLN A 126 5.76 1.80 36.94
C GLN A 126 5.94 2.38 35.53
N SER A 127 6.56 3.56 35.43
CA SER A 127 6.80 4.19 34.13
C SER A 127 7.79 3.38 33.28
N ARG A 128 8.85 2.83 33.88
CA ARG A 128 9.80 1.96 33.17
C ARG A 128 9.15 0.67 32.69
N ALA A 129 8.32 0.05 33.51
CA ALA A 129 7.57 -1.15 33.15
C ALA A 129 6.63 -0.87 31.96
N THR A 130 5.93 0.27 31.98
CA THR A 130 5.06 0.71 30.87
C THR A 130 5.85 0.87 29.57
N THR A 131 7.02 1.49 29.62
CA THR A 131 7.93 1.62 28.47
C THR A 131 8.42 0.26 27.97
N ASP A 132 8.78 -0.64 28.87
CA ASP A 132 9.29 -1.97 28.52
C ASP A 132 8.19 -2.86 27.91
N GLU A 133 6.92 -2.69 28.33
CA GLU A 133 5.76 -3.30 27.70
C GLU A 133 5.52 -2.75 26.28
N ALA A 134 5.56 -1.43 26.11
CA ALA A 134 5.42 -0.80 24.79
C ALA A 134 6.55 -1.22 23.83
N ARG A 135 7.78 -1.38 24.34
CA ARG A 135 8.91 -1.97 23.61
C ARG A 135 8.58 -3.38 23.11
N ALA A 136 8.03 -4.24 23.97
CA ALA A 136 7.66 -5.59 23.60
C ALA A 136 6.55 -5.63 22.53
N ALA A 137 5.59 -4.69 22.60
CA ALA A 137 4.55 -4.54 21.57
C ALA A 137 5.14 -4.07 20.23
N PHE A 138 6.08 -3.12 20.24
CA PHE A 138 6.81 -2.70 19.04
C PHE A 138 7.63 -3.85 18.43
N ASP A 139 8.37 -4.59 19.25
CA ASP A 139 9.12 -5.78 18.82
C ASP A 139 8.21 -6.83 18.16
N ALA A 140 6.99 -7.01 18.67
CA ALA A 140 6.00 -7.91 18.09
C ALA A 140 5.49 -7.40 16.73
N ALA A 141 5.19 -6.10 16.61
CA ALA A 141 4.76 -5.51 15.34
C ALA A 141 5.86 -5.57 14.27
N VAL A 142 7.12 -5.36 14.66
CA VAL A 142 8.28 -5.40 13.75
C VAL A 142 8.51 -6.78 13.14
N LYS A 143 8.11 -7.88 13.80
CA LYS A 143 8.21 -9.24 13.23
C LYS A 143 7.36 -9.42 11.96
N GLU A 144 6.25 -8.71 11.87
CA GLU A 144 5.33 -8.73 10.73
C GLU A 144 5.60 -7.58 9.74
N MET A 145 6.64 -6.77 9.98
CA MET A 145 6.96 -5.61 9.16
C MET A 145 7.38 -6.02 7.74
N PRO A 146 6.83 -5.40 6.69
CA PRO A 146 7.26 -5.65 5.32
C PRO A 146 8.74 -5.27 5.11
N ALA A 147 9.45 -6.05 4.29
CA ALA A 147 10.84 -5.81 3.93
C ALA A 147 10.99 -4.65 2.91
N LYS A 148 10.67 -3.43 3.34
CA LYS A 148 10.85 -2.21 2.54
C LYS A 148 12.13 -1.48 2.94
N PRO A 149 12.93 -0.96 1.99
CA PRO A 149 14.18 -0.27 2.30
C PRO A 149 14.03 0.92 3.26
N GLY A 150 12.90 1.64 3.21
CA GLY A 150 12.60 2.74 4.12
C GLY A 150 12.44 2.27 5.58
N LEU A 151 11.60 1.25 5.78
CA LEU A 151 11.35 0.63 7.08
C LEU A 151 12.61 0.00 7.68
N GLU A 152 13.35 -0.78 6.89
CA GLU A 152 14.60 -1.42 7.34
C GLU A 152 15.65 -0.39 7.77
N ARG A 153 15.78 0.71 7.01
CA ARG A 153 16.69 1.81 7.36
C ARG A 153 16.30 2.43 8.70
N ARG A 154 15.01 2.73 8.92
CA ARG A 154 14.53 3.34 10.18
C ARG A 154 14.70 2.40 11.36
N LEU A 155 14.37 1.11 11.20
CA LEU A 155 14.58 0.10 12.23
C LEU A 155 16.07 -0.02 12.59
N LYS A 156 16.97 0.05 11.60
CA LYS A 156 18.41 0.05 11.86
C LYS A 156 18.85 1.27 12.66
N LEU A 157 18.34 2.47 12.34
CA LEU A 157 18.64 3.68 13.11
C LEU A 157 18.15 3.57 14.55
N PHE A 158 16.92 3.09 14.75
CA PHE A 158 16.37 2.84 16.09
C PHE A 158 17.21 1.85 16.90
N LYS A 159 17.59 0.71 16.30
CA LYS A 159 18.40 -0.33 16.97
C LYS A 159 19.83 0.12 17.33
N ASN A 160 20.31 1.23 16.78
CA ASN A 160 21.59 1.81 17.20
C ASN A 160 21.46 2.69 18.46
N GLU A 161 20.28 3.26 18.69
CA GLU A 161 20.01 4.20 19.79
C GLU A 161 19.37 3.52 21.00
N GLU A 162 18.38 2.64 20.78
CA GLU A 162 17.63 1.94 21.84
C GLU A 162 18.53 1.26 22.89
N PRO A 163 19.63 0.56 22.54
CA PRO A 163 20.46 -0.13 23.54
C PRO A 163 21.17 0.81 24.53
N LYS A 164 21.17 2.13 24.28
CA LYS A 164 21.73 3.14 25.20
C LYS A 164 20.77 3.49 26.35
N LEU A 165 19.48 3.16 26.21
CA LEU A 165 18.44 3.51 27.19
C LEU A 165 18.73 2.98 28.62
N PRO A 166 19.19 1.74 28.84
CA PRO A 166 19.48 1.25 30.20
C PRO A 166 20.57 2.05 30.92
N GLU A 167 21.63 2.46 30.21
CA GLU A 167 22.68 3.31 30.79
C GLU A 167 22.19 4.73 31.05
N LEU A 168 21.35 5.26 30.14
CA LEU A 168 20.67 6.53 30.36
C LEU A 168 19.79 6.49 31.62
N ARG A 169 18.98 5.44 31.81
CA ARG A 169 18.15 5.23 33.02
C ARG A 169 19.00 5.22 34.30
N LYS A 170 20.19 4.63 34.28
CA LYS A 170 21.12 4.60 35.42
C LYS A 170 21.73 5.95 35.73
N ALA A 171 22.02 6.76 34.72
CA ALA A 171 22.65 8.07 34.88
C ALA A 171 21.65 9.24 34.94
N ALA A 172 20.36 8.97 34.71
CA ALA A 172 19.29 9.95 34.60
C ALA A 172 19.31 10.96 35.75
N TYR A 173 19.29 12.24 35.37
CA TYR A 173 19.36 13.42 36.24
C TYR A 173 20.56 13.44 37.20
N SER A 174 21.64 12.72 36.93
CA SER A 174 22.92 12.97 37.61
C SER A 174 23.56 14.28 37.15
N GLN A 175 24.43 14.86 37.97
CA GLN A 175 25.17 16.10 37.62
C GLN A 175 26.03 15.95 36.34
N ALA A 176 26.42 14.73 35.97
CA ALA A 176 27.17 14.47 34.73
C ALA A 176 26.32 14.70 33.47
N LEU A 177 24.99 14.64 33.60
CA LEU A 177 24.03 14.86 32.53
C LEU A 177 23.41 16.27 32.53
N ASP A 178 23.90 17.18 33.37
CA ASP A 178 23.52 18.59 33.27
C ASP A 178 24.03 19.20 31.94
N PRO A 179 23.37 20.25 31.40
CA PRO A 179 22.16 20.90 31.93
C PRO A 179 20.86 20.12 31.68
N VAL A 180 20.72 19.44 30.54
CA VAL A 180 19.47 18.76 30.10
C VAL A 180 19.72 17.48 29.29
N LYS A 181 20.88 16.83 29.47
CA LYS A 181 21.28 15.67 28.65
C LYS A 181 20.49 14.41 28.95
N THR A 182 19.87 14.31 30.13
CA THR A 182 18.92 13.22 30.39
C THR A 182 17.76 13.36 29.42
N GLU A 183 17.23 14.57 29.34
CA GLU A 183 16.04 14.89 28.56
C GLU A 183 16.27 14.69 27.07
N GLU A 184 17.40 15.20 26.57
CA GLU A 184 17.82 15.03 25.18
C GLU A 184 18.17 13.57 24.85
N GLY A 185 18.70 12.81 25.81
CA GLY A 185 19.01 11.39 25.63
C GLY A 185 17.76 10.55 25.34
N TYR A 186 16.66 10.78 26.06
CA TYR A 186 15.38 10.11 25.76
C TYR A 186 14.85 10.53 24.39
N THR A 187 14.96 11.81 24.04
CA THR A 187 14.57 12.33 22.73
C THR A 187 15.34 11.67 21.58
N GLN A 188 16.63 11.32 21.76
CA GLN A 188 17.40 10.62 20.72
C GLN A 188 16.81 9.27 20.36
N VAL A 189 16.34 8.50 21.35
CA VAL A 189 15.67 7.20 21.13
C VAL A 189 14.28 7.42 20.55
N GLN A 190 13.49 8.30 21.17
CA GLN A 190 12.11 8.59 20.80
C GLN A 190 11.98 9.15 19.38
N HIS A 191 12.93 9.98 18.93
CA HIS A 191 12.96 10.51 17.58
C HIS A 191 13.06 9.42 16.51
N GLN A 192 13.78 8.32 16.77
CA GLN A 192 13.87 7.21 15.81
C GLN A 192 12.54 6.45 15.67
N LEU A 193 11.71 6.44 16.72
CA LEU A 193 10.37 5.84 16.68
C LEU A 193 9.40 6.72 15.89
N MET A 194 9.38 8.03 16.13
CA MET A 194 8.54 8.98 15.37
C MET A 194 8.77 8.90 13.86
N GLN A 195 10.00 8.63 13.45
CA GLN A 195 10.35 8.54 12.04
C GLN A 195 9.50 7.52 11.27
N PHE A 196 8.96 6.49 11.91
CA PHE A 196 8.08 5.51 11.28
C PHE A 196 6.77 6.14 10.75
N ALA A 197 6.26 7.23 11.36
CA ALA A 197 5.06 7.92 10.88
C ALA A 197 5.16 8.34 9.40
N ASN A 198 6.36 8.63 8.91
CA ASN A 198 6.62 8.99 7.52
C ASN A 198 6.47 7.82 6.53
N GLU A 199 6.26 6.59 6.99
CA GLU A 199 5.95 5.42 6.14
C GLU A 199 4.44 5.24 5.94
N LEU A 200 3.60 6.05 6.62
CA LEU A 200 2.17 6.10 6.34
C LEU A 200 1.91 6.80 5.00
N GLY A 201 1.72 6.00 3.96
CA GLY A 201 1.27 6.43 2.65
C GLY A 201 -0.08 5.81 2.31
N LEU A 202 -1.18 6.47 2.67
CA LEU A 202 -2.52 5.99 2.34
C LEU A 202 -2.86 6.36 0.89
N GLY A 203 -3.25 5.34 0.10
CA GLY A 203 -3.36 5.33 -1.37
C GLY A 203 -4.38 6.27 -2.05
N THR A 204 -4.63 7.45 -1.49
CA THR A 204 -5.36 8.54 -2.19
C THR A 204 -4.35 9.61 -2.60
N GLY A 205 -4.59 10.36 -3.68
CA GLY A 205 -3.62 11.25 -4.37
C GLY A 205 -2.90 12.35 -3.55
N ASN A 206 -2.90 12.29 -2.22
CA ASN A 206 -2.10 13.07 -1.29
C ASN A 206 -1.30 12.18 -0.30
N ILE A 207 -0.75 11.04 -0.79
CA ILE A 207 0.07 10.04 -0.05
C ILE A 207 1.16 10.68 0.82
N THR A 208 1.70 11.84 0.43
CA THR A 208 2.81 12.53 1.12
C THR A 208 2.39 13.33 2.36
N SER A 209 1.10 13.67 2.50
CA SER A 209 0.62 14.60 3.53
C SER A 209 0.30 13.89 4.86
N TYR A 210 -0.33 12.70 4.83
CA TYR A 210 -0.84 12.09 6.06
C TYR A 210 0.26 11.72 7.07
N GLY A 211 1.28 10.96 6.64
CA GLY A 211 2.41 10.63 7.50
C GLY A 211 3.17 11.86 8.00
N ARG A 212 3.21 12.94 7.20
CA ARG A 212 3.79 14.23 7.60
C ARG A 212 2.96 14.93 8.68
N THR A 213 1.63 14.86 8.59
CA THR A 213 0.71 15.39 9.60
C THR A 213 0.90 14.69 10.94
N VAL A 214 0.92 13.35 10.95
CA VAL A 214 1.19 12.56 12.17
C VAL A 214 2.56 12.92 12.73
N TYR A 215 3.60 12.93 11.90
CA TYR A 215 4.95 13.29 12.32
C TYR A 215 5.07 14.72 12.88
N ALA A 216 4.38 15.69 12.29
CA ALA A 216 4.37 17.07 12.78
C ALA A 216 3.69 17.18 14.15
N LEU A 217 2.60 16.44 14.38
CA LEU A 217 1.93 16.38 15.68
C LEU A 217 2.80 15.68 16.74
N GLU A 218 3.44 14.57 16.38
CA GLU A 218 4.41 13.88 17.25
C GLU A 218 5.58 14.81 17.61
N LEU A 219 6.01 15.68 16.69
CA LEU A 219 7.05 16.68 16.94
C LEU A 219 6.58 17.76 17.91
N SER A 220 5.34 18.24 17.78
CA SER A 220 4.71 19.14 18.76
C SER A 220 4.65 18.47 20.14
N LYS A 221 4.21 17.21 20.21
CA LYS A 221 4.15 16.42 21.45
C LYS A 221 5.54 16.26 22.09
N ALA A 222 6.56 15.92 21.30
CA ALA A 222 7.93 15.74 21.79
C ALA A 222 8.54 17.06 22.29
N ALA A 223 8.29 18.18 21.60
CA ALA A 223 8.75 19.50 22.01
C ALA A 223 8.06 20.01 23.28
N GLU A 224 6.75 19.80 23.42
CA GLU A 224 6.00 20.08 24.65
C GLU A 224 6.51 19.19 25.80
N SER A 225 6.71 17.90 25.56
CA SER A 225 7.24 16.98 26.56
C SER A 225 8.63 17.38 27.05
N LEU A 226 9.48 17.93 26.18
CA LEU A 226 10.78 18.49 26.58
C LEU A 226 10.61 19.73 27.48
N GLN A 227 9.65 20.60 27.17
CA GLN A 227 9.29 21.70 28.09
C GLN A 227 8.82 21.12 29.43
N ARG A 228 7.92 20.13 29.43
CA ARG A 228 7.40 19.47 30.64
C ARG A 228 8.52 18.98 31.56
N SER A 229 9.48 18.21 31.04
CA SER A 229 10.61 17.72 31.83
C SER A 229 11.62 18.80 32.22
N ILE A 230 12.01 19.69 31.29
CA ILE A 230 13.03 20.71 31.60
C ILE A 230 12.46 21.76 32.57
N GLY A 231 11.17 22.10 32.46
CA GLY A 231 10.48 22.94 33.42
C GLY A 231 10.47 22.32 34.81
N MET A 232 10.22 21.01 34.91
CA MET A 232 10.35 20.27 36.18
C MET A 232 11.79 20.32 36.72
N HIS A 233 12.80 20.17 35.85
CA HIS A 233 14.21 20.31 36.22
C HIS A 233 14.54 21.70 36.79
N LEU A 234 14.08 22.76 36.12
CA LEU A 234 14.26 24.15 36.56
C LEU A 234 13.54 24.44 37.89
N LEU A 235 12.40 23.82 38.16
CA LEU A 235 11.64 24.02 39.41
C LEU A 235 12.20 23.23 40.60
N VAL A 236 12.66 21.99 40.38
CA VAL A 236 13.09 21.10 41.47
C VAL A 236 14.58 21.25 41.78
N ARG A 237 15.41 21.36 40.74
CA ARG A 237 16.87 21.40 40.89
C ARG A 237 17.54 22.24 39.80
N PRO A 238 17.29 23.56 39.77
CA PRO A 238 18.01 24.44 38.86
C PRO A 238 19.51 24.39 39.15
N SER A 239 20.32 24.54 38.11
CA SER A 239 21.77 24.53 38.28
C SER A 239 22.22 25.72 39.14
N LYS A 240 23.10 25.46 40.11
CA LYS A 240 23.72 26.51 40.93
C LYS A 240 24.84 27.25 40.19
N LYS A 241 25.24 26.78 39.02
CA LYS A 241 26.25 27.42 38.16
C LYS A 241 25.53 28.33 37.17
N PRO A 242 25.75 29.67 37.18
CA PRO A 242 25.01 30.60 36.33
C PRO A 242 25.00 30.23 34.85
N GLY A 243 26.17 29.85 34.28
CA GLY A 243 26.24 29.47 32.87
C GLY A 243 25.43 28.21 32.51
N THR A 244 25.44 27.20 33.38
CA THR A 244 24.65 25.97 33.18
C THR A 244 23.16 26.22 33.39
N TYR A 245 22.80 27.10 34.33
CA TYR A 245 21.41 27.53 34.52
C TYR A 245 20.88 28.27 33.29
N ASP A 246 21.65 29.21 32.75
CA ASP A 246 21.29 29.92 31.52
C ASP A 246 21.09 28.95 30.35
N GLU A 247 21.88 27.88 30.26
CA GLU A 247 21.70 26.82 29.26
C GLU A 247 20.39 26.05 29.47
N GLN A 248 19.99 25.75 30.72
CA GLN A 248 18.70 25.12 31.03
C GLN A 248 17.52 26.00 30.57
N VAL A 249 17.54 27.28 30.92
CA VAL A 249 16.49 28.25 30.55
C VAL A 249 16.43 28.43 29.02
N LYS A 250 17.60 28.52 28.36
CA LYS A 250 17.67 28.58 26.88
C LYS A 250 17.11 27.33 26.23
N ALA A 251 17.44 26.14 26.75
CA ALA A 251 16.90 24.88 26.23
C ALA A 251 15.37 24.86 26.36
N PHE A 252 14.83 25.20 27.53
CA PHE A 252 13.39 25.31 27.76
C PHE A 252 12.69 26.24 26.73
N GLY A 253 13.20 27.47 26.57
CA GLY A 253 12.65 28.42 25.62
C GLY A 253 12.77 27.97 24.16
N SER A 254 13.85 27.26 23.81
CA SER A 254 14.07 26.73 22.45
C SER A 254 13.05 25.65 22.09
N TYR A 255 12.71 24.77 23.03
CA TYR A 255 11.70 23.74 22.78
C TYR A 255 10.28 24.31 22.72
N ASN A 256 9.98 25.38 23.48
CA ASN A 256 8.75 26.15 23.27
C ASN A 256 8.67 26.74 21.86
N TYR A 257 9.75 27.32 21.35
CA TYR A 257 9.78 27.82 19.97
C TYR A 257 9.61 26.69 18.94
N LEU A 258 10.28 25.55 19.13
CA LEU A 258 10.16 24.38 18.25
C LEU A 258 8.74 23.80 18.23
N GLU A 259 8.04 23.80 19.37
CA GLU A 259 6.64 23.38 19.44
C GLU A 259 5.76 24.23 18.51
N GLN A 260 5.93 25.56 18.51
CA GLN A 260 5.17 26.46 17.64
C GLN A 260 5.45 26.23 16.16
N ILE A 261 6.71 25.93 15.81
CA ILE A 261 7.07 25.55 14.43
C ILE A 261 6.43 24.22 14.04
N ALA A 262 6.46 23.22 14.92
CA ALA A 262 5.84 21.92 14.68
C ALA A 262 4.31 22.03 14.52
N LEU A 263 3.65 22.89 15.32
CA LEU A 263 2.23 23.20 15.19
C LEU A 263 1.91 23.89 13.86
N ALA A 264 2.77 24.80 13.40
CA ALA A 264 2.61 25.43 12.09
C ALA A 264 2.71 24.41 10.95
N GLU A 265 3.64 23.46 11.05
CA GLU A 265 3.76 22.34 10.10
C GLU A 265 2.54 21.40 10.15
N PHE A 266 2.00 21.13 11.34
CA PHE A 266 0.75 20.36 11.49
C PHE A 266 -0.43 21.09 10.83
N ASN A 267 -0.56 22.40 11.06
CA ASN A 267 -1.62 23.22 10.47
C ASN A 267 -1.50 23.32 8.94
N ALA A 268 -0.28 23.34 8.41
CA ALA A 268 -0.03 23.41 6.98
C ALA A 268 -0.16 22.04 6.28
N GLY A 269 0.21 20.96 6.97
CA GLY A 269 0.23 19.60 6.43
C GLY A 269 -1.06 18.81 6.65
N GLY A 270 -1.79 19.09 7.72
CA GLY A 270 -3.05 18.43 8.09
C GLY A 270 -4.26 18.96 7.33
N THR A 271 -5.36 18.21 7.41
CA THR A 271 -6.66 18.67 6.90
C THR A 271 -7.28 19.66 7.87
N GLN A 272 -8.25 20.45 7.39
CA GLN A 272 -9.01 21.37 8.26
C GLN A 272 -9.68 20.61 9.43
N ALA A 273 -10.15 19.38 9.19
CA ALA A 273 -10.74 18.54 10.22
C ALA A 273 -9.72 18.14 11.31
N ASP A 274 -8.47 17.86 10.94
CA ASP A 274 -7.42 17.53 11.90
C ASP A 274 -7.07 18.74 12.78
N VAL A 275 -6.98 19.93 12.16
CA VAL A 275 -6.72 21.20 12.88
C VAL A 275 -7.87 21.55 13.82
N ASP A 276 -9.12 21.39 13.38
CA ASP A 276 -10.29 21.67 14.21
C ASP A 276 -10.42 20.64 15.35
N ARG A 277 -10.07 19.38 15.10
CA ARG A 277 -9.99 18.35 16.12
C ARG A 277 -8.97 18.70 17.20
N LEU A 278 -7.77 19.14 16.81
CA LEU A 278 -6.76 19.60 17.76
C LEU A 278 -7.26 20.75 18.63
N LYS A 279 -7.87 21.78 18.00
CA LYS A 279 -8.46 22.91 18.75
C LYS A 279 -9.54 22.45 19.73
N GLN A 280 -10.42 21.56 19.30
CA GLN A 280 -11.50 21.02 20.15
C GLN A 280 -10.93 20.29 21.36
N VAL A 281 -9.95 19.40 21.15
CA VAL A 281 -9.32 18.64 22.23
C VAL A 281 -8.60 19.58 23.20
N MET A 282 -7.83 20.54 22.69
CA MET A 282 -7.12 21.52 23.53
C MET A 282 -8.08 22.41 24.33
N ALA A 283 -9.20 22.84 23.74
CA ALA A 283 -10.23 23.59 24.45
C ALA A 283 -10.87 22.76 25.58
N GLY A 284 -11.14 21.48 25.33
CA GLY A 284 -11.63 20.56 26.36
C GLY A 284 -10.64 20.40 27.53
N LYS A 285 -9.35 20.21 27.23
CA LYS A 285 -8.29 20.13 28.24
C LYS A 285 -8.14 21.43 29.04
N ALA A 286 -8.27 22.58 28.40
CA ALA A 286 -8.27 23.87 29.09
C ALA A 286 -9.48 24.03 30.03
N GLU A 287 -10.67 23.58 29.63
CA GLU A 287 -11.86 23.60 30.47
C GLU A 287 -11.74 22.66 31.68
N GLU A 288 -11.19 21.45 31.48
CA GLU A 288 -10.86 20.51 32.55
C GLU A 288 -9.87 21.13 33.55
N GLY A 289 -8.78 21.73 33.07
CA GLY A 289 -7.81 22.42 33.91
C GLY A 289 -8.41 23.58 34.69
N ALA A 290 -9.30 24.36 34.09
CA ALA A 290 -10.00 25.45 34.77
C ALA A 290 -10.90 24.94 35.92
N LYS A 291 -11.58 23.80 35.73
CA LYS A 291 -12.37 23.14 36.79
C LYS A 291 -11.48 22.63 37.93
N GLN A 292 -10.34 22.02 37.60
CA GLN A 292 -9.36 21.57 38.59
C GLN A 292 -8.80 22.73 39.41
N LEU A 293 -8.41 23.83 38.75
CA LEU A 293 -7.91 25.03 39.43
C LEU A 293 -8.95 25.64 40.36
N LYS A 294 -10.22 25.69 39.94
CA LYS A 294 -11.33 26.14 40.79
C LYS A 294 -11.47 25.24 42.02
N THR A 295 -11.44 23.92 41.83
CA THR A 295 -11.54 22.94 42.93
C THR A 295 -10.37 23.07 43.90
N ALA A 296 -9.15 23.23 43.40
CA ALA A 296 -7.95 23.42 44.21
C ALA A 296 -8.04 24.70 45.05
N ARG A 297 -8.56 25.79 44.48
CA ARG A 297 -8.83 27.04 45.23
C ARG A 297 -9.85 26.80 46.35
N GLU A 298 -10.98 26.19 46.05
CA GLU A 298 -12.03 25.89 47.04
C GLU A 298 -11.49 25.01 48.18
N GLN A 299 -10.64 24.03 47.86
CA GLN A 299 -9.98 23.17 48.86
C GLN A 299 -8.97 23.92 49.72
N ALA A 300 -8.16 24.79 49.12
CA ALA A 300 -7.20 25.61 49.86
C ALA A 300 -7.91 26.60 50.79
N GLU A 301 -8.96 27.27 50.31
CA GLU A 301 -9.81 28.15 51.13
C GLU A 301 -10.45 27.39 52.30
N ALA A 302 -10.97 26.18 52.05
CA ALA A 302 -11.54 25.32 53.10
C ALA A 302 -10.50 24.84 54.11
N ALA A 303 -9.24 24.66 53.70
CA ALA A 303 -8.12 24.29 54.56
C ALA A 303 -7.45 25.50 55.25
N GLY A 304 -7.89 26.73 54.98
CA GLY A 304 -7.26 27.96 55.47
C GLY A 304 -5.84 28.19 54.92
N GLN A 305 -5.55 27.65 53.73
CA GLN A 305 -4.28 27.82 53.04
C GLN A 305 -4.39 28.92 51.96
N ASP A 306 -3.36 29.73 51.83
CA ASP A 306 -3.29 30.73 50.76
C ASP A 306 -3.14 30.03 49.39
N PHE A 307 -3.98 30.44 48.44
CA PHE A 307 -3.95 29.91 47.08
C PHE A 307 -3.57 30.99 46.08
N VAL A 308 -2.42 30.82 45.43
CA VAL A 308 -1.99 31.67 44.32
C VAL A 308 -2.25 30.93 43.01
N ALA A 309 -3.15 31.46 42.19
CA ALA A 309 -3.39 30.90 40.87
C ALA A 309 -2.20 31.19 39.95
N PRO A 310 -1.71 30.21 39.16
CA PRO A 310 -0.65 30.47 38.20
C PRO A 310 -1.10 31.49 37.13
N PRO A 311 -0.16 32.25 36.55
CA PRO A 311 -0.47 33.25 35.53
C PRO A 311 -1.08 32.60 34.29
N SER A 312 -1.92 33.36 33.58
CA SER A 312 -2.57 32.92 32.34
C SER A 312 -2.38 33.95 31.23
N ILE A 313 -2.17 33.47 30.01
CA ILE A 313 -2.10 34.28 28.77
C ILE A 313 -3.18 33.77 27.83
N ASP A 314 -4.06 34.65 27.37
CA ASP A 314 -5.16 34.31 26.45
C ASP A 314 -6.01 33.09 26.89
N GLY A 315 -6.17 32.92 28.21
CA GLY A 315 -6.92 31.80 28.81
C GLY A 315 -6.10 30.52 29.03
N SER A 316 -4.83 30.49 28.64
CA SER A 316 -3.91 29.38 28.83
C SER A 316 -3.02 29.59 30.05
N VAL A 317 -3.20 28.77 31.09
CA VAL A 317 -2.32 28.76 32.27
C VAL A 317 -0.94 28.21 31.91
N TYR A 318 -0.89 27.22 31.02
CA TYR A 318 0.37 26.66 30.50
C TYR A 318 1.26 27.75 29.90
N ASP A 319 0.73 28.57 28.99
CA ASP A 319 1.52 29.60 28.31
C ASP A 319 1.99 30.71 29.27
N GLY A 320 1.17 31.03 30.28
CA GLY A 320 1.57 31.94 31.35
C GLY A 320 2.76 31.41 32.16
N MET A 321 2.76 30.12 32.51
CA MET A 321 3.87 29.48 33.22
C MET A 321 5.12 29.37 32.37
N VAL A 322 5.00 28.95 31.10
CA VAL A 322 6.11 28.91 30.14
C VAL A 322 6.77 30.28 30.03
N GLN A 323 5.98 31.36 29.97
CA GLN A 323 6.54 32.72 29.93
C GLN A 323 7.35 33.06 31.20
N GLN A 324 6.89 32.69 32.39
CA GLN A 324 7.62 33.00 33.62
C GLN A 324 8.88 32.15 33.78
N ILE A 325 8.80 30.85 33.50
CA ILE A 325 9.96 29.93 33.54
C ILE A 325 11.02 30.36 32.53
N GLY A 326 10.59 30.73 31.30
CA GLY A 326 11.48 31.20 30.25
C GLY A 326 12.18 32.53 30.54
N ARG A 327 11.76 33.29 31.56
CA ARG A 327 12.47 34.49 32.05
C ARG A 327 13.64 34.15 32.98
N GLY A 328 13.81 32.89 33.37
CA GLY A 328 14.89 32.45 34.25
C GLY A 328 14.73 32.89 35.70
N GLN A 329 13.49 33.06 36.17
CA GLN A 329 13.18 33.32 37.59
C GLN A 329 13.52 32.12 38.48
N THR A 330 13.86 32.37 39.74
CA THR A 330 14.18 31.28 40.67
C THR A 330 12.92 30.48 41.04
N PRO A 331 13.04 29.23 41.50
CA PRO A 331 11.90 28.44 41.96
C PRO A 331 11.06 29.16 43.03
N GLU A 332 11.70 29.93 43.91
CA GLU A 332 11.01 30.69 44.96
C GLU A 332 10.16 31.83 44.36
N GLU A 333 10.71 32.60 43.42
CA GLU A 333 9.98 33.66 42.70
C GLU A 333 8.83 33.10 41.86
N LEU A 334 9.00 31.90 41.30
CA LEU A 334 7.98 31.19 40.55
C LEU A 334 6.86 30.67 41.48
N ALA A 335 7.21 30.15 42.65
CA ALA A 335 6.25 29.67 43.63
C ALA A 335 5.35 30.81 44.16
N GLU A 336 5.90 32.02 44.37
CA GLU A 336 5.11 33.22 44.71
C GLU A 336 4.05 33.57 43.67
N LYS A 337 4.22 33.08 42.43
CA LYS A 337 3.27 33.25 41.32
C LYS A 337 2.38 32.02 41.12
N GLY A 338 2.37 31.07 42.05
CA GLY A 338 1.61 29.83 41.95
C GLY A 338 2.22 28.78 41.01
N ILE A 339 3.47 28.97 40.57
CA ILE A 339 4.19 28.04 39.69
C ILE A 339 5.03 27.12 40.57
N THR A 340 4.53 25.91 40.76
CA THR A 340 5.11 24.85 41.59
C THR A 340 5.36 23.62 40.72
N PRO A 341 6.19 22.66 41.14
CA PRO A 341 6.30 21.36 40.46
C PRO A 341 4.94 20.74 40.13
N GLU A 342 4.00 20.79 41.08
CA GLU A 342 2.68 20.18 40.96
C GLU A 342 1.80 20.92 39.95
N THR A 343 1.72 22.25 40.03
CA THR A 343 0.92 23.06 39.09
C THR A 343 1.49 23.04 37.68
N TRP A 344 2.82 23.03 37.55
CA TRP A 344 3.52 22.87 36.28
C TRP A 344 3.23 21.52 35.64
N MET A 345 3.43 20.43 36.38
CA MET A 345 3.22 19.07 35.87
C MET A 345 1.76 18.86 35.43
N ALA A 346 0.79 19.36 36.19
CA ALA A 346 -0.62 19.28 35.83
C ALA A 346 -0.93 19.98 34.49
N ALA A 347 -0.51 21.23 34.32
CA ALA A 347 -0.81 21.98 33.10
C ALA A 347 -0.08 21.44 31.87
N ALA A 348 1.20 21.09 32.02
CA ALA A 348 1.98 20.49 30.95
C ALA A 348 1.41 19.12 30.55
N THR A 349 1.04 18.28 31.52
CA THR A 349 0.41 16.98 31.22
C THR A 349 -0.92 17.13 30.48
N ALA A 350 -1.75 18.12 30.84
CA ALA A 350 -2.99 18.39 30.10
C ALA A 350 -2.74 18.73 28.62
N LYS A 351 -1.68 19.51 28.32
CA LYS A 351 -1.27 19.84 26.96
C LYS A 351 -0.68 18.62 26.22
N PHE A 352 0.22 17.88 26.87
CA PHE A 352 0.77 16.62 26.39
C PHE A 352 -0.33 15.63 25.98
N GLU A 353 -1.30 15.41 26.87
CA GLU A 353 -2.45 14.52 26.63
C GLU A 353 -3.34 15.03 25.49
N GLY A 354 -3.45 16.33 25.32
CA GLY A 354 -4.14 16.94 24.19
C GLY A 354 -3.52 16.50 22.87
N TYR A 355 -2.20 16.57 22.74
CA TYR A 355 -1.49 16.05 21.56
C TYR A 355 -1.62 14.54 21.43
N ALA A 356 -1.41 13.79 22.52
CA ALA A 356 -1.49 12.34 22.53
C ALA A 356 -2.87 11.82 22.07
N THR A 357 -3.95 12.50 22.45
CA THR A 357 -5.32 12.14 22.04
C THR A 357 -5.48 12.26 20.53
N VAL A 358 -5.02 13.38 19.94
CA VAL A 358 -5.16 13.62 18.50
C VAL A 358 -4.24 12.71 17.70
N GLU A 359 -3.04 12.44 18.19
CA GLU A 359 -2.11 11.49 17.56
C GLU A 359 -2.69 10.08 17.55
N LYS A 360 -3.26 9.64 18.66
CA LYS A 360 -3.96 8.37 18.76
C LYS A 360 -5.13 8.28 17.78
N ASP A 361 -5.96 9.33 17.70
CA ASP A 361 -7.08 9.40 16.75
C ASP A 361 -6.59 9.23 15.30
N LEU A 362 -5.49 9.89 14.91
CA LEU A 362 -4.90 9.78 13.58
C LEU A 362 -4.35 8.36 13.33
N VAL A 363 -3.49 7.87 14.22
CA VAL A 363 -2.85 6.57 14.07
C VAL A 363 -3.88 5.43 14.04
N ASP A 364 -4.89 5.46 14.91
CA ASP A 364 -5.96 4.45 14.92
C ASP A 364 -6.83 4.52 13.64
N LYS A 365 -7.07 5.73 13.11
CA LYS A 365 -7.71 5.90 11.80
C LYS A 365 -6.89 5.27 10.68
N ALA A 366 -5.58 5.48 10.64
CA ALA A 366 -4.71 4.88 9.64
C ALA A 366 -4.70 3.35 9.69
N VAL A 367 -4.66 2.76 10.89
CA VAL A 367 -4.77 1.31 11.07
C VAL A 367 -6.12 0.80 10.59
N LYS A 368 -7.21 1.49 10.94
CA LYS A 368 -8.57 1.11 10.55
C LYS A 368 -8.75 1.15 9.03
N GLU A 369 -8.38 2.27 8.39
CA GLU A 369 -8.52 2.42 6.93
C GLU A 369 -7.66 1.40 6.19
N ALA A 370 -6.43 1.16 6.62
CA ALA A 370 -5.57 0.16 5.99
C ALA A 370 -6.13 -1.28 6.14
N ALA A 371 -6.72 -1.60 7.30
CA ALA A 371 -7.37 -2.90 7.53
C ALA A 371 -8.63 -3.07 6.68
N GLU A 372 -9.46 -2.03 6.54
CA GLU A 372 -10.63 -2.03 5.66
C GLU A 372 -10.22 -2.24 4.19
N ILE A 373 -9.24 -1.47 3.70
CA ILE A 373 -8.71 -1.64 2.34
C ILE A 373 -8.13 -3.05 2.13
N SER A 374 -7.40 -3.61 3.10
CA SER A 374 -6.89 -4.98 3.00
C SER A 374 -7.99 -6.03 2.93
N SER A 375 -9.04 -5.86 3.74
CA SER A 375 -10.20 -6.75 3.76
C SER A 375 -10.99 -6.70 2.43
N ASP A 376 -11.17 -5.50 1.89
CA ASP A 376 -11.86 -5.29 0.62
C ASP A 376 -11.04 -5.87 -0.54
N ALA A 377 -9.74 -5.57 -0.62
CA ALA A 377 -8.85 -6.11 -1.64
C ALA A 377 -8.76 -7.66 -1.59
N LYS A 378 -8.80 -8.25 -0.39
CA LYS A 378 -8.89 -9.71 -0.21
C LYS A 378 -10.18 -10.26 -0.80
N SER A 379 -11.30 -9.62 -0.50
CA SER A 379 -12.62 -10.03 -0.99
C SER A 379 -12.70 -9.92 -2.51
N ASP A 380 -12.19 -8.82 -3.07
CA ASP A 380 -12.09 -8.60 -4.52
C ASP A 380 -11.20 -9.64 -5.20
N ALA A 381 -10.04 -9.97 -4.63
CA ALA A 381 -9.17 -11.02 -5.16
C ALA A 381 -9.87 -12.39 -5.20
N ILE A 382 -10.63 -12.73 -4.16
CA ILE A 382 -11.39 -13.98 -4.10
C ILE A 382 -12.54 -13.98 -5.13
N VAL A 383 -13.33 -12.91 -5.17
CA VAL A 383 -14.50 -12.81 -6.06
C VAL A 383 -14.05 -12.77 -7.53
N ASN A 384 -13.07 -11.93 -7.88
CA ASN A 384 -12.52 -11.87 -9.24
C ASN A 384 -11.88 -13.20 -9.64
N GLY A 385 -11.14 -13.84 -8.72
CA GLY A 385 -10.59 -15.18 -8.92
C GLY A 385 -11.66 -16.22 -9.26
N LEU A 386 -12.74 -16.25 -8.47
CA LEU A 386 -13.85 -17.18 -8.68
C LEU A 386 -14.60 -16.91 -10.00
N ILE A 387 -14.85 -15.65 -10.33
CA ILE A 387 -15.46 -15.25 -11.61
C ILE A 387 -14.61 -15.73 -12.79
N VAL A 388 -13.30 -15.50 -12.74
CA VAL A 388 -12.37 -15.93 -13.81
C VAL A 388 -12.36 -17.44 -13.93
N VAL A 389 -12.29 -18.19 -12.83
CA VAL A 389 -12.31 -19.66 -12.85
C VAL A 389 -13.61 -20.18 -13.46
N ILE A 390 -14.77 -19.65 -13.04
CA ILE A 390 -16.07 -20.06 -13.58
C ILE A 390 -16.17 -19.73 -15.07
N ALA A 391 -15.75 -18.53 -15.48
CA ALA A 391 -15.76 -18.12 -16.89
C ALA A 391 -14.86 -19.02 -17.75
N LEU A 392 -13.67 -19.39 -17.26
CA LEU A 392 -12.77 -20.30 -17.95
C LEU A 392 -13.32 -21.72 -18.03
N LEU A 393 -13.94 -22.23 -16.97
CA LEU A 393 -14.62 -23.53 -16.98
C LEU A 393 -15.77 -23.54 -17.98
N ALA A 394 -16.60 -22.49 -18.00
CA ALA A 394 -17.69 -22.35 -18.96
C ALA A 394 -17.17 -22.28 -20.41
N ALA A 395 -16.12 -21.49 -20.66
CA ALA A 395 -15.48 -21.39 -21.98
C ALA A 395 -14.90 -22.74 -22.44
N PHE A 396 -14.24 -23.46 -21.53
CA PHE A 396 -13.68 -24.78 -21.81
C PHE A 396 -14.77 -25.82 -22.10
N LEU A 397 -15.85 -25.84 -21.31
CA LEU A 397 -17.00 -26.72 -21.54
C LEU A 397 -17.66 -26.43 -22.90
N LEU A 398 -17.90 -25.16 -23.23
CA LEU A 398 -18.47 -24.76 -24.52
C LEU A 398 -17.56 -25.14 -25.70
N ALA A 399 -16.25 -24.86 -25.59
CA ALA A 399 -15.28 -25.25 -26.62
C ALA A 399 -15.21 -26.78 -26.79
N GLY A 400 -15.24 -27.53 -25.69
CA GLY A 400 -15.25 -29.00 -25.71
C GLY A 400 -16.52 -29.59 -26.33
N LEU A 401 -17.69 -29.01 -26.03
CA LEU A 401 -18.97 -29.40 -26.63
C LEU A 401 -18.95 -29.17 -28.14
N MET A 402 -18.53 -27.99 -28.60
CA MET A 402 -18.40 -27.65 -30.02
C MET A 402 -17.41 -28.57 -30.75
N ALA A 403 -16.23 -28.79 -30.16
CA ALA A 403 -15.20 -29.67 -30.73
C ALA A 403 -15.70 -31.12 -30.87
N ARG A 404 -16.43 -31.63 -29.86
CA ARG A 404 -17.02 -32.98 -29.89
C ARG A 404 -18.08 -33.11 -30.97
N GLN A 405 -18.99 -32.12 -31.07
CA GLN A 405 -20.04 -32.10 -32.07
C GLN A 405 -19.45 -32.10 -33.49
N MET A 406 -18.53 -31.19 -33.79
CA MET A 406 -17.88 -31.10 -35.11
C MET A 406 -17.08 -32.37 -35.45
N SER A 407 -16.30 -32.91 -34.51
CA SER A 407 -15.49 -34.11 -34.76
C SER A 407 -16.35 -35.33 -35.08
N HIS A 408 -17.48 -35.49 -34.40
CA HIS A 408 -18.40 -36.58 -34.63
C HIS A 408 -19.11 -36.47 -35.99
N SER A 409 -19.62 -35.28 -36.36
CA SER A 409 -20.23 -35.05 -37.68
C SER A 409 -19.26 -35.30 -38.83
N MET A 410 -18.01 -34.81 -38.71
CA MET A 410 -16.95 -35.06 -39.71
C MET A 410 -16.58 -36.53 -39.85
N ARG A 411 -16.46 -37.27 -38.73
CA ARG A 411 -16.18 -38.71 -38.76
C ARG A 411 -17.31 -39.48 -39.44
N ARG A 412 -18.57 -39.14 -39.14
CA ARG A 412 -19.74 -39.74 -39.77
C ARG A 412 -19.78 -39.47 -41.27
N LEU A 413 -19.59 -38.23 -41.69
CA LEU A 413 -19.57 -37.86 -43.11
C LEU A 413 -18.47 -38.61 -43.87
N ARG A 414 -17.25 -38.67 -43.29
CA ARG A 414 -16.13 -39.42 -43.86
C ARG A 414 -16.45 -40.91 -43.98
N THR A 415 -16.90 -41.55 -42.91
CA THR A 415 -17.22 -42.99 -42.93
C THR A 415 -18.36 -43.29 -43.90
N ALA A 416 -19.39 -42.45 -43.97
CA ALA A 416 -20.48 -42.60 -44.93
C ALA A 416 -19.97 -42.48 -46.38
N ALA A 417 -19.18 -41.46 -46.69
CA ALA A 417 -18.59 -41.27 -48.01
C ALA A 417 -17.71 -42.46 -48.44
N PHE A 418 -16.83 -42.96 -47.55
CA PHE A 418 -16.04 -44.17 -47.81
C PHE A 418 -16.91 -45.40 -48.04
N SER A 419 -17.94 -45.63 -47.22
CA SER A 419 -18.84 -46.76 -47.39
C SER A 419 -19.61 -46.71 -48.71
N ILE A 420 -19.97 -45.52 -49.18
CA ILE A 420 -20.65 -45.33 -50.47
C ILE A 420 -19.68 -45.61 -51.62
N ALA A 421 -18.47 -45.04 -51.56
CA ALA A 421 -17.44 -45.20 -52.59
C ALA A 421 -16.95 -46.64 -52.75
N GLU A 422 -16.71 -47.34 -51.64
CA GLU A 422 -15.94 -48.59 -51.63
C GLU A 422 -16.81 -49.85 -51.54
N GLN A 423 -18.00 -49.76 -50.92
CA GLN A 423 -18.90 -50.90 -50.77
C GLN A 423 -20.13 -50.80 -51.67
N ARG A 424 -20.83 -49.66 -51.67
CA ARG A 424 -22.18 -49.56 -52.25
C ARG A 424 -22.20 -49.28 -53.75
N LEU A 425 -21.34 -48.40 -54.27
CA LEU A 425 -21.28 -48.13 -55.70
C LEU A 425 -20.85 -49.37 -56.51
N PRO A 426 -19.84 -50.16 -56.11
CA PRO A 426 -19.48 -51.38 -56.84
C PRO A 426 -20.57 -52.45 -56.81
N THR A 427 -21.27 -52.63 -55.67
CA THR A 427 -22.37 -53.60 -55.59
C THR A 427 -23.60 -53.17 -56.37
N LEU A 428 -23.92 -51.89 -56.44
CA LEU A 428 -25.02 -51.37 -57.27
C LEU A 428 -24.71 -51.54 -58.77
N VAL A 429 -23.47 -51.29 -59.19
CA VAL A 429 -23.03 -51.53 -60.58
C VAL A 429 -23.02 -53.03 -60.91
N ASP A 430 -22.55 -53.89 -59.99
CA ASP A 430 -22.57 -55.35 -60.18
C ASP A 430 -24.02 -55.89 -60.23
N GLN A 431 -24.94 -55.39 -59.40
CA GLN A 431 -26.36 -55.78 -59.40
C GLN A 431 -27.12 -55.28 -60.64
N LEU A 432 -26.87 -54.06 -61.10
CA LEU A 432 -27.45 -53.51 -62.34
C LEU A 432 -26.92 -54.27 -63.57
N SER A 433 -25.68 -54.77 -63.55
CA SER A 433 -25.12 -55.57 -64.65
C SER A 433 -25.63 -57.01 -64.72
N ARG A 434 -26.17 -57.56 -63.62
CA ARG A 434 -26.57 -58.98 -63.52
C ARG A 434 -28.09 -59.24 -63.52
N THR A 435 -28.94 -58.22 -63.44
CA THR A 435 -30.39 -58.40 -63.19
C THR A 435 -31.25 -57.67 -64.23
N GLU A 436 -32.33 -58.30 -64.72
CA GLU A 436 -33.33 -57.65 -65.59
C GLU A 436 -34.00 -56.45 -64.90
N PRO A 437 -34.39 -55.38 -65.63
CA PRO A 437 -34.46 -53.98 -65.15
C PRO A 437 -35.62 -53.60 -64.21
N GLY A 438 -36.16 -54.52 -63.41
CA GLY A 438 -37.43 -54.29 -62.68
C GLY A 438 -37.40 -54.50 -61.16
N ARG A 439 -36.28 -54.90 -60.54
CA ARG A 439 -36.25 -55.35 -59.14
C ARG A 439 -35.14 -54.78 -58.24
N VAL A 440 -34.48 -53.70 -58.64
CA VAL A 440 -33.42 -53.08 -57.81
C VAL A 440 -34.02 -51.92 -57.01
N ASP A 441 -33.89 -51.95 -55.68
CA ASP A 441 -34.31 -50.84 -54.81
C ASP A 441 -33.29 -49.69 -54.92
N THR A 442 -33.65 -48.65 -55.67
CA THR A 442 -32.81 -47.47 -55.93
C THR A 442 -32.90 -46.39 -54.84
N ARG A 443 -33.58 -46.67 -53.71
CA ARG A 443 -33.74 -45.69 -52.62
C ARG A 443 -32.43 -45.47 -51.88
N VAL A 444 -31.85 -44.28 -52.09
CA VAL A 444 -30.68 -43.81 -51.35
C VAL A 444 -31.07 -43.51 -49.89
N GLN A 445 -30.42 -44.17 -48.93
CA GLN A 445 -30.54 -43.83 -47.51
C GLN A 445 -29.71 -42.57 -47.23
N PRO A 446 -30.31 -41.49 -46.69
CA PRO A 446 -29.58 -40.26 -46.41
C PRO A 446 -28.56 -40.46 -45.29
N ILE A 447 -27.45 -39.72 -45.37
CA ILE A 447 -26.42 -39.73 -44.33
C ILE A 447 -27.03 -39.19 -43.01
N PRO A 448 -26.89 -39.89 -41.86
CA PRO A 448 -27.56 -39.52 -40.61
C PRO A 448 -26.86 -38.34 -39.90
N ILE A 449 -26.86 -37.17 -40.55
CA ILE A 449 -26.38 -35.87 -40.08
C ILE A 449 -27.51 -34.87 -40.29
N ASN A 450 -28.27 -34.59 -39.22
CA ASN A 450 -29.44 -33.70 -39.25
C ASN A 450 -29.13 -32.29 -38.74
N THR A 451 -27.86 -31.87 -38.77
CA THR A 451 -27.46 -30.54 -38.33
C THR A 451 -27.88 -29.46 -39.35
N GLN A 452 -28.09 -28.24 -38.85
CA GLN A 452 -28.40 -27.06 -39.68
C GLN A 452 -27.15 -26.25 -40.05
N ASP A 453 -25.96 -26.73 -39.65
CA ASP A 453 -24.67 -26.14 -40.01
C ASP A 453 -24.26 -26.52 -41.44
N GLU A 454 -23.14 -25.94 -41.89
CA GLU A 454 -22.57 -26.14 -43.23
C GLU A 454 -22.25 -27.63 -43.49
N ILE A 455 -21.97 -28.41 -42.43
CA ILE A 455 -21.70 -29.85 -42.55
C ILE A 455 -22.98 -30.63 -42.88
N GLY A 456 -24.11 -30.25 -42.28
CA GLY A 456 -25.41 -30.81 -42.61
C GLY A 456 -25.87 -30.43 -44.02
N GLU A 457 -25.56 -29.22 -44.49
CA GLU A 457 -25.83 -28.80 -45.86
C GLU A 457 -25.02 -29.62 -46.88
N VAL A 458 -23.72 -29.83 -46.63
CA VAL A 458 -22.88 -30.69 -47.46
C VAL A 458 -23.36 -32.14 -47.48
N ALA A 459 -23.80 -32.69 -46.34
CA ALA A 459 -24.37 -34.03 -46.28
C ALA A 459 -25.62 -34.17 -47.17
N ARG A 460 -26.53 -33.18 -47.12
CA ARG A 460 -27.74 -33.16 -47.96
C ARG A 460 -27.42 -32.99 -49.44
N ALA A 461 -26.46 -32.13 -49.79
CA ALA A 461 -26.00 -31.97 -51.17
C ALA A 461 -25.38 -33.27 -51.70
N PHE A 462 -24.60 -33.97 -50.87
CA PHE A 462 -24.01 -35.26 -51.21
C PHE A 462 -25.10 -36.33 -51.43
N ASP A 463 -26.12 -36.37 -50.56
CA ASP A 463 -27.27 -37.27 -50.73
C ASP A 463 -28.03 -36.99 -52.03
N GLN A 464 -28.15 -35.72 -52.43
CA GLN A 464 -28.79 -35.32 -53.69
C GLN A 464 -27.98 -35.77 -54.91
N VAL A 465 -26.67 -35.48 -54.93
CA VAL A 465 -25.78 -35.92 -56.02
C VAL A 465 -25.75 -37.44 -56.13
N HIS A 466 -25.70 -38.16 -55.01
CA HIS A 466 -25.73 -39.62 -55.01
C HIS A 466 -27.05 -40.16 -55.59
N ARG A 467 -28.17 -39.54 -55.24
CA ARG A 467 -29.49 -39.88 -55.78
C ARG A 467 -29.58 -39.65 -57.28
N GLU A 468 -29.05 -38.54 -57.79
CA GLU A 468 -28.98 -38.26 -59.23
C GLU A 468 -28.06 -39.24 -59.97
N ALA A 469 -26.90 -39.58 -59.39
CA ALA A 469 -25.98 -40.56 -59.97
C ALA A 469 -26.59 -41.97 -60.07
N VAL A 470 -27.32 -42.43 -59.03
CA VAL A 470 -28.02 -43.73 -59.06
C VAL A 470 -29.17 -43.71 -60.07
N ARG A 471 -29.88 -42.59 -60.19
CA ARG A 471 -30.94 -42.42 -61.19
C ARG A 471 -30.39 -42.50 -62.62
N LEU A 472 -29.30 -41.80 -62.91
CA LEU A 472 -28.63 -41.82 -64.22
C LEU A 472 -28.06 -43.20 -64.57
N ALA A 473 -27.59 -43.96 -63.58
CA ALA A 473 -27.10 -45.33 -63.80
C ALA A 473 -28.23 -46.37 -63.98
N ALA A 474 -29.48 -46.00 -63.66
CA ALA A 474 -30.65 -46.87 -63.79
C ALA A 474 -31.51 -46.56 -65.04
N GLU A 475 -31.26 -45.44 -65.72
CA GLU A 475 -31.70 -45.13 -67.09
C GLU A 475 -30.76 -45.82 -68.10
#